data_AF-A0A6S6SV42-F1
#
_entry.id   AF-A0A6S6SV42-F1
#
_cell.length_a   1.000
_cell.length_b   1.000
_cell.length_c   1.000
_cell.angle_alpha   90.00
_cell.angle_beta   90.00
_cell.angle_gamma   90.00
#
_symmetry.space_group_name_H-M   'P 1'
#
loop_
_entity.id
_entity.type
_entity.pdbx_description
1 polymer ?
#
loop_
_entity_poly.entity_id
_entity_poly.type
_entity_poly.pdbx_seq_one_letter_code
_entity_poly.pdbx_strand_id
1 'polypeptide(L)'
;MNKGCLINRIEFIKTTKKTPAMRPLFLMFCLSVSLTTAYAQGYKPNFSPEDTLCFINLKLTNPDGTPYANSPVVLKGVKGHIVKVTTKKDGKIKAKVPFDETYTVHCGEHTCLRSITVNAFPYVTYNYQAYTRRFIYFTFTYQNSLNERLAAEAVTLYSSTGKVYTDTTNKEGQVIFYLPFDPEFRIAVKYHENVKTIRPRDVGKEYKIMSTVFTWMGSKRKERMAYLADSLSRLVHMDAMQFLDSLVRTGNQDKIAEADIYIPIDYDSTEWVSRMLQIKANAYQVKLEQNPTFLEEKNKAVLAPLHRLRDTFKNKIIVTDITGSMYGYTEQVMLWHALNFTKKEPKKYLFFNDGDGKGTAQKTIGSTGGLYFCQGQITDFNTIINTMRKGMRKGGGGECPENDVEALLAAEVHRNQSDEIFLIADNYSSVRDLALMEKLKVPIRIILCGVEDGGSSFWGRQEKIINEEYLNLAHATNGSIHLVKQDVYELSKTQEGASITINGQKFDFINGRFIRQEKL
;
A
#
# COMPACT_ATOMS: atom_id res chain seq x y z
N MET A 1 54.24 25.05 -19.81
CA MET A 1 53.70 26.40 -19.53
C MET A 1 52.65 26.27 -18.44
N ASN A 2 52.84 26.98 -17.32
CA ASN A 2 51.89 27.45 -16.29
C ASN A 2 50.76 26.50 -15.78
N LYS A 3 50.38 26.49 -14.50
CA LYS A 3 50.88 26.97 -13.20
C LYS A 3 49.79 26.59 -12.17
N GLY A 4 50.21 26.15 -10.99
CA GLY A 4 49.49 26.36 -9.72
C GLY A 4 48.45 25.30 -9.31
N CYS A 5 48.18 25.09 -8.03
CA CYS A 5 48.90 25.46 -6.81
C CYS A 5 48.29 24.71 -5.61
N LEU A 6 49.14 24.38 -4.65
CA LEU A 6 48.93 24.35 -3.19
C LEU A 6 48.11 23.25 -2.48
N ILE A 7 48.91 22.29 -2.00
CA ILE A 7 48.87 21.53 -0.74
C ILE A 7 48.55 22.43 0.47
N ASN A 8 47.76 21.92 1.44
CA ASN A 8 48.03 22.13 2.87
C ASN A 8 47.42 21.01 3.75
N ARG A 9 48.33 20.16 4.23
CA ARG A 9 48.28 19.37 5.47
C ARG A 9 48.59 20.32 6.63
N ILE A 10 48.14 20.05 7.86
CA ILE A 10 48.95 20.19 9.11
C ILE A 10 48.12 19.72 10.31
N GLU A 11 48.70 18.78 11.06
CA GLU A 11 48.35 18.38 12.42
C GLU A 11 49.08 19.23 13.46
N PHE A 12 48.42 19.39 14.62
CA PHE A 12 48.91 19.53 16.00
C PHE A 12 50.29 20.17 16.28
N ILE A 13 50.28 21.27 17.06
CA ILE A 13 51.28 21.54 18.11
C ILE A 13 50.61 22.18 19.34
N LYS A 14 50.85 21.58 20.51
CA LYS A 14 50.67 22.12 21.87
C LYS A 14 51.70 23.23 22.13
N THR A 15 51.33 24.33 22.77
CA THR A 15 52.26 25.07 23.67
C THR A 15 51.54 25.93 24.72
N THR A 16 51.93 25.61 25.95
CA THR A 16 51.92 26.29 27.26
C THR A 16 52.12 27.82 27.36
N LYS A 17 51.75 28.33 28.54
CA LYS A 17 52.10 29.62 29.23
C LYS A 17 51.07 30.74 29.04
N LYS A 18 50.66 31.53 30.03
CA LYS A 18 51.20 31.86 31.37
C LYS A 18 50.07 32.53 32.19
N THR A 19 49.95 32.20 33.47
CA THR A 19 49.29 33.05 34.49
C THR A 19 50.13 34.31 34.77
N PRO A 20 49.49 35.38 35.26
CA PRO A 20 50.04 36.06 36.42
C PRO A 20 48.99 36.31 37.53
N ALA A 21 49.51 36.21 38.76
CA ALA A 21 48.90 36.44 40.07
C ALA A 21 48.32 37.86 40.23
N MET A 22 47.11 38.03 40.76
CA MET A 22 46.71 38.09 42.18
C MET A 22 47.18 39.36 42.92
N ARG A 23 46.23 40.22 43.30
CA ARG A 23 46.23 40.96 44.57
C ARG A 23 44.79 41.21 45.04
N PRO A 24 44.57 41.34 46.36
CA PRO A 24 43.44 40.74 47.04
C PRO A 24 42.37 41.79 47.35
N LEU A 25 41.11 41.48 47.05
CA LEU A 25 39.99 42.21 47.65
C LEU A 25 39.42 41.32 48.75
N PHE A 26 39.76 41.70 49.98
CA PHE A 26 39.11 41.27 51.21
C PHE A 26 37.59 41.43 51.04
N LEU A 27 36.88 40.35 50.73
CA LEU A 27 35.43 40.33 50.86
C LEU A 27 35.09 39.50 52.09
N MET A 28 34.92 40.25 53.17
CA MET A 28 34.42 39.84 54.46
C MET A 28 33.18 38.95 54.29
N PHE A 29 33.24 37.75 54.85
CA PHE A 29 32.11 36.85 55.02
C PHE A 29 31.10 37.51 55.98
N CYS A 30 30.25 38.40 55.46
CA CYS A 30 29.04 38.80 56.17
C CYS A 30 27.98 37.74 55.89
N LEU A 31 27.93 36.76 56.79
CA LEU A 31 26.79 35.89 57.01
C LEU A 31 25.60 36.77 57.45
N SER A 32 24.91 37.42 56.53
CA SER A 32 23.62 38.02 56.83
C SER A 32 22.58 36.91 56.82
N VAL A 33 22.49 36.22 57.95
CA VAL A 33 21.27 35.53 58.35
C VAL A 33 20.22 36.62 58.56
N SER A 34 19.48 36.96 57.52
CA SER A 34 18.21 37.67 57.65
C SER A 34 17.15 36.63 58.01
N LEU A 35 17.16 36.17 59.25
CA LEU A 35 15.94 35.65 59.88
C LEU A 35 15.02 36.85 60.08
N THR A 36 14.25 37.22 59.05
CA THR A 36 13.01 37.95 59.28
C THR A 36 11.99 36.94 59.78
N THR A 37 12.08 36.60 61.08
CA THR A 37 10.92 36.10 61.80
C THR A 37 9.93 37.24 61.92
N ALA A 38 9.09 37.41 60.89
CA ALA A 38 7.80 38.03 61.10
C ALA A 38 6.95 37.01 61.86
N TYR A 39 7.13 36.94 63.18
CA TYR A 39 6.07 36.47 64.06
C TYR A 39 4.95 37.50 63.93
N ALA A 40 3.97 37.22 63.07
CA ALA A 40 2.65 37.84 63.18
C ALA A 40 1.98 37.27 64.44
N GLN A 41 2.42 37.73 65.60
CA GLN A 41 1.67 37.59 66.85
C GLN A 41 0.50 38.57 66.79
N GLY A 42 -0.73 38.05 66.68
CA GLY A 42 -1.94 38.83 66.97
C GLY A 42 -3.00 38.90 65.88
N TYR A 43 -2.86 38.25 64.73
CA TYR A 43 -4.02 38.00 63.86
C TYR A 43 -4.56 36.61 64.17
N LYS A 44 -5.62 36.53 64.99
CA LYS A 44 -6.51 35.36 64.93
C LYS A 44 -7.32 35.58 63.66
N PRO A 45 -7.03 34.89 62.55
CA PRO A 45 -7.88 35.00 61.39
C PRO A 45 -9.28 34.56 61.81
N ASN A 46 -10.25 35.45 61.67
CA ASN A 46 -11.65 35.10 61.80
C ASN A 46 -12.05 34.36 60.52
N PHE A 47 -11.53 33.14 60.35
CA PHE A 47 -12.03 32.23 59.33
C PHE A 47 -13.35 31.71 59.85
N SER A 48 -14.46 32.08 59.20
CA SER A 48 -15.68 31.31 59.35
C SER A 48 -15.32 29.84 59.03
N PRO A 49 -15.55 28.89 59.95
CA PRO A 49 -15.31 27.46 59.71
C PRO A 49 -16.08 26.92 58.50
N GLU A 50 -17.05 27.69 58.00
CA GLU A 50 -17.97 27.30 56.94
C GLU A 50 -17.41 27.53 55.53
N ASP A 51 -16.21 28.15 55.38
CA ASP A 51 -15.68 28.57 54.06
C ASP A 51 -14.13 28.46 53.95
N THR A 52 -13.53 27.39 54.46
CA THR A 52 -12.11 27.09 54.22
C THR A 52 -11.91 26.55 52.80
N LEU A 53 -11.27 27.33 51.93
CA LEU A 53 -11.20 27.09 50.48
C LEU A 53 -9.76 27.22 49.98
N CYS A 54 -9.43 26.48 48.93
CA CYS A 54 -8.16 26.53 48.20
C CYS A 54 -8.38 26.96 46.75
N PHE A 55 -7.29 27.30 46.06
CA PHE A 55 -7.32 27.63 44.64
C PHE A 55 -6.54 26.60 43.83
N ILE A 56 -7.10 26.18 42.70
CA ILE A 56 -6.40 25.38 41.70
C ILE A 56 -6.19 26.25 40.47
N ASN A 57 -4.93 26.56 40.17
CA ASN A 57 -4.50 27.07 38.87
C ASN A 57 -4.14 25.87 38.00
N LEU A 58 -4.87 25.64 36.91
CA LEU A 58 -4.61 24.52 36.00
C LEU A 58 -4.46 25.02 34.57
N LYS A 59 -3.40 24.59 33.88
CA LYS A 59 -3.22 24.76 32.43
C LYS A 59 -3.57 23.44 31.74
N LEU A 60 -4.65 23.45 30.94
CA LEU A 60 -5.10 22.32 30.15
C LEU A 60 -4.68 22.46 28.69
N THR A 61 -4.13 21.39 28.14
CA THR A 61 -3.66 21.33 26.75
C THR A 61 -4.27 20.12 26.05
N ASN A 62 -4.67 20.30 24.80
CA ASN A 62 -5.10 19.19 23.95
C ASN A 62 -3.90 18.31 23.59
N PRO A 63 -4.12 17.05 23.16
CA PRO A 63 -3.04 16.16 22.74
C PRO A 63 -2.10 16.78 21.69
N ASP A 64 -2.64 17.58 20.78
CA ASP A 64 -1.90 18.29 19.72
C ASP A 64 -1.06 19.50 20.20
N GLY A 65 -1.04 19.75 21.51
CA GLY A 65 -0.32 20.88 22.09
C GLY A 65 -1.09 22.20 22.08
N THR A 66 -2.27 22.25 21.46
CA THR A 66 -3.10 23.47 21.46
C THR A 66 -3.75 23.69 22.84
N PRO A 67 -3.97 24.94 23.27
CA PRO A 67 -4.68 25.19 24.51
C PRO A 67 -6.11 24.64 24.46
N TYR A 68 -6.59 24.03 25.55
CA TYR A 68 -8.01 23.69 25.68
C TYR A 68 -8.81 24.96 25.99
N ALA A 69 -9.01 25.80 24.97
CA ALA A 69 -9.46 27.18 25.12
C ALA A 69 -10.98 27.29 25.29
N ASN A 70 -11.42 28.23 26.14
CA ASN A 70 -12.84 28.64 26.27
C ASN A 70 -13.83 27.48 26.45
N SER A 71 -13.41 26.44 27.15
CA SER A 71 -14.12 25.15 27.22
C SER A 71 -14.45 24.79 28.68
N PRO A 72 -15.58 24.09 28.91
CA PRO A 72 -16.02 23.72 30.25
C PRO A 72 -15.11 22.64 30.85
N VAL A 73 -14.84 22.78 32.14
CA VAL A 73 -14.05 21.87 32.97
C VAL A 73 -14.80 21.59 34.26
N VAL A 74 -14.86 20.32 34.65
CA VAL A 74 -15.51 19.90 35.90
C VAL A 74 -14.48 19.23 36.79
N LEU A 75 -14.26 19.79 37.98
CA LEU A 75 -13.47 19.19 39.04
C LEU A 75 -14.43 18.40 39.94
N LYS A 76 -14.28 17.08 39.97
CA LYS A 76 -15.06 16.20 40.86
C LYS A 76 -14.17 15.72 41.99
N GLY A 77 -14.52 16.11 43.21
CA GLY A 77 -13.82 15.72 44.42
C GLY A 77 -14.31 14.36 44.93
N VAL A 78 -13.40 13.60 45.57
CA VAL A 78 -13.70 12.28 46.14
C VAL A 78 -14.72 12.30 47.29
N LYS A 79 -14.91 13.44 47.96
CA LYS A 79 -15.94 13.68 49.00
C LYS A 79 -17.27 14.15 48.38
N GLY A 80 -17.38 14.20 47.06
CA GLY A 80 -18.62 14.51 46.33
C GLY A 80 -18.75 15.96 45.86
N HIS A 81 -17.78 16.83 46.16
CA HIS A 81 -17.83 18.22 45.70
C HIS A 81 -17.65 18.33 44.19
N ILE A 82 -18.45 19.18 43.54
CA ILE A 82 -18.40 19.41 42.09
C ILE A 82 -18.18 20.89 41.83
N VAL A 83 -17.05 21.22 41.20
CA VAL A 83 -16.71 22.59 40.82
C VAL A 83 -16.67 22.68 39.29
N LYS A 84 -17.50 23.55 38.72
CA LYS A 84 -17.57 23.80 37.28
C LYS A 84 -16.91 25.13 36.95
N VAL A 85 -15.99 25.12 36.00
CA VAL A 85 -15.26 26.31 35.54
C VAL A 85 -15.05 26.25 34.04
N THR A 86 -14.64 27.36 33.44
CA THR A 86 -14.34 27.45 31.99
C THR A 86 -12.92 27.93 31.80
N THR A 87 -12.17 27.29 30.91
CA THR A 87 -10.80 27.71 30.54
C THR A 87 -10.80 29.05 29.84
N LYS A 88 -9.72 29.81 30.00
CA LYS A 88 -9.43 31.01 29.20
C LYS A 88 -8.91 30.61 27.81
N LYS A 89 -8.71 31.60 26.94
CA LYS A 89 -8.13 31.43 25.58
C LYS A 89 -6.77 30.70 25.59
N ASP A 90 -5.99 30.83 26.66
CA ASP A 90 -4.69 30.18 26.84
C ASP A 90 -4.76 28.81 27.54
N GLY A 91 -5.97 28.25 27.71
CA GLY A 91 -6.21 26.96 28.34
C GLY A 91 -6.07 26.96 29.86
N LYS A 92 -5.94 28.14 30.50
CA LYS A 92 -5.80 28.24 31.96
C LYS A 92 -7.15 28.39 32.66
N ILE A 93 -7.28 27.80 33.84
CA ILE A 93 -8.33 28.05 34.82
C ILE A 93 -7.74 28.46 36.17
N LYS A 94 -8.53 29.20 36.95
CA LYS A 94 -8.35 29.38 38.39
C LYS A 94 -9.67 28.99 39.06
N ALA A 95 -9.70 27.82 39.69
CA ALA A 95 -10.89 27.29 40.34
C ALA A 95 -10.80 27.45 41.86
N LYS A 96 -11.91 27.83 42.49
CA LYS A 96 -12.08 27.85 43.95
C LYS A 96 -12.65 26.48 44.36
N VAL A 97 -11.96 25.77 45.25
CA VAL A 97 -12.32 24.40 45.65
C VAL A 97 -12.24 24.20 47.16
N PRO A 98 -13.05 23.32 47.76
CA PRO A 98 -12.84 22.84 49.13
C PRO A 98 -11.44 22.27 49.36
N PHE A 99 -10.89 22.52 50.55
CA PHE A 99 -9.61 21.98 51.02
C PHE A 99 -9.73 20.53 51.52
N ASP A 100 -8.59 19.87 51.76
CA ASP A 100 -8.52 18.47 52.20
C ASP A 100 -9.23 17.47 51.26
N GLU A 101 -8.97 17.53 49.96
CA GLU A 101 -9.65 16.69 48.99
C GLU A 101 -8.84 16.44 47.73
N THR A 102 -9.04 15.28 47.12
CA THR A 102 -8.50 14.97 45.79
C THR A 102 -9.57 15.16 44.73
N TYR A 103 -9.24 15.91 43.68
CA TYR A 103 -10.11 16.21 42.55
C TYR A 103 -9.66 15.50 41.28
N THR A 104 -10.61 14.88 40.59
CA THR A 104 -10.45 14.43 39.21
C THR A 104 -10.92 15.53 38.26
N VAL A 105 -10.11 15.85 37.24
CA VAL A 105 -10.44 16.89 36.25
C VAL A 105 -11.12 16.24 35.04
N HIS A 106 -12.31 16.72 34.69
CA HIS A 106 -13.05 16.29 33.50
C HIS A 106 -13.11 17.41 32.46
N CYS A 107 -12.80 17.08 31.21
CA CYS A 107 -12.78 17.98 30.05
C CYS A 107 -13.79 17.44 29.02
N GLY A 108 -15.03 17.91 29.06
CA GLY A 108 -16.15 17.30 28.32
C GLY A 108 -16.35 15.84 28.75
N GLU A 109 -16.39 14.93 27.77
CA GLU A 109 -16.50 13.48 28.00
C GLU A 109 -15.20 12.82 28.47
N HIS A 110 -14.09 13.56 28.48
CA HIS A 110 -12.79 13.02 28.84
C HIS A 110 -12.44 13.28 30.29
N THR A 111 -11.65 12.37 30.85
CA THR A 111 -11.09 12.49 32.19
C THR A 111 -9.58 12.66 32.10
N CYS A 112 -9.07 13.72 32.72
CA CYS A 112 -7.65 13.93 32.92
C CYS A 112 -7.13 12.90 33.93
N LEU A 113 -6.01 12.25 33.62
CA LEU A 113 -5.43 11.23 34.48
C LEU A 113 -4.88 11.79 35.79
N ARG A 114 -4.29 13.00 35.74
CA ARG A 114 -3.63 13.58 36.91
C ARG A 114 -4.68 14.14 37.86
N SER A 115 -4.95 13.40 38.93
CA SER A 115 -5.71 13.91 40.06
C SER A 115 -4.96 15.04 40.76
N ILE A 116 -5.72 15.97 41.32
CA ILE A 116 -5.20 17.13 42.05
C ILE A 116 -5.53 16.95 43.53
N THR A 117 -4.52 16.69 44.35
CA THR A 117 -4.68 16.58 45.80
C THR A 117 -4.46 17.94 46.45
N VAL A 118 -5.49 18.44 47.11
CA VAL A 118 -5.50 19.66 47.92
C VAL A 118 -5.43 19.24 49.37
N ASN A 119 -4.41 19.68 50.11
CA ASN A 119 -4.19 19.26 51.49
C ASN A 119 -5.15 19.97 52.46
N ALA A 120 -5.19 19.52 53.71
CA ALA A 120 -5.93 20.14 54.81
C ALA A 120 -5.36 21.50 55.28
N PHE A 121 -4.77 22.27 54.37
CA PHE A 121 -4.29 23.63 54.63
C PHE A 121 -5.02 24.62 53.71
N PRO A 122 -5.92 25.45 54.25
CA PRO A 122 -6.76 26.34 53.45
C PRO A 122 -5.96 27.52 52.87
N TYR A 123 -6.57 28.22 51.91
CA TYR A 123 -6.03 29.41 51.23
C TYR A 123 -4.73 29.17 50.44
N VAL A 124 -4.41 27.91 50.15
CA VAL A 124 -3.28 27.53 49.30
C VAL A 124 -3.69 27.57 47.83
N THR A 125 -2.77 28.04 46.98
CA THR A 125 -2.91 27.95 45.53
C THR A 125 -2.02 26.83 45.00
N TYR A 126 -2.63 25.84 44.37
CA TYR A 126 -1.93 24.75 43.71
C TYR A 126 -1.84 25.00 42.21
N ASN A 127 -0.67 24.77 41.62
CA ASN A 127 -0.42 25.00 40.19
C ASN A 127 -0.17 23.67 39.49
N TYR A 128 -0.95 23.38 38.44
CA TYR A 128 -0.86 22.15 37.66
C TYR A 128 -0.88 22.42 36.16
N GLN A 129 -0.28 21.48 35.42
CA GLN A 129 -0.45 21.33 33.99
C GLN A 129 -0.76 19.88 33.68
N ALA A 130 -1.71 19.66 32.78
CA ALA A 130 -2.10 18.34 32.33
C ALA A 130 -2.74 18.39 30.93
N TYR A 131 -2.78 17.24 30.27
CA TYR A 131 -3.57 17.05 29.07
C TYR A 131 -5.05 16.84 29.38
N THR A 132 -5.91 17.19 28.44
CA THR A 132 -7.37 17.01 28.55
C THR A 132 -7.79 15.55 28.65
N ARG A 133 -6.96 14.64 28.13
CA ARG A 133 -7.17 13.19 28.16
C ARG A 133 -5.86 12.45 28.03
N ARG A 134 -5.92 11.14 28.30
CA ARG A 134 -4.85 10.22 27.97
C ARG A 134 -4.83 9.93 26.47
N PHE A 135 -3.64 9.79 25.89
CA PHE A 135 -3.53 9.51 24.45
C PHE A 135 -2.23 8.78 24.09
N ILE A 136 -2.22 8.22 22.90
CA ILE A 136 -1.02 7.69 22.24
C ILE A 136 -0.62 8.70 21.18
N TYR A 137 0.60 9.19 21.27
CA TYR A 137 1.27 9.93 20.21
C TYR A 137 1.88 8.91 19.25
N PHE A 138 1.24 8.72 18.09
CA PHE A 138 1.68 7.73 17.12
C PHE A 138 2.19 8.40 15.83
N THR A 139 3.44 8.12 15.48
CA THR A 139 4.04 8.57 14.22
C THR A 139 4.16 7.42 13.23
N PHE A 140 3.53 7.55 12.07
CA PHE A 140 3.77 6.68 10.94
C PHE A 140 4.67 7.38 9.93
N THR A 141 5.71 6.69 9.45
CA THR A 141 6.63 7.21 8.44
C THR A 141 6.59 6.34 7.21
N TYR A 142 6.34 6.96 6.05
CA TYR A 142 6.31 6.31 4.75
C TYR A 142 7.54 6.72 3.93
N GLN A 143 8.30 5.73 3.49
CA GLN A 143 9.43 5.90 2.60
C GLN A 143 9.42 4.86 1.47
N ASN A 144 10.17 5.13 0.41
CA ASN A 144 10.52 4.08 -0.55
C ASN A 144 11.81 3.36 -0.13
N SER A 145 12.24 2.40 -0.93
CA SER A 145 13.41 1.59 -0.64
C SER A 145 14.74 2.34 -0.72
N LEU A 146 14.76 3.49 -1.38
CA LEU A 146 15.88 4.44 -1.39
C LEU A 146 15.87 5.35 -0.14
N ASN A 147 14.99 5.06 0.84
CA ASN A 147 14.71 5.87 2.02
C ASN A 147 14.18 7.29 1.72
N GLU A 148 13.70 7.54 0.51
CA GLU A 148 13.06 8.82 0.16
C GLU A 148 11.69 8.91 0.81
N ARG A 149 11.39 10.07 1.40
CA ARG A 149 10.13 10.32 2.11
C ARG A 149 8.96 10.54 1.15
N LEU A 150 7.86 9.84 1.38
CA LEU A 150 6.70 9.87 0.47
C LEU A 150 5.58 10.74 1.02
N ALA A 151 5.38 11.89 0.39
CA ALA A 151 4.40 12.89 0.79
C ALA A 151 3.01 12.67 0.17
N ALA A 152 1.97 13.13 0.87
CA ALA A 152 0.57 13.04 0.48
C ALA A 152 0.14 11.61 0.09
N GLU A 153 0.55 10.65 0.90
CA GLU A 153 0.07 9.27 0.91
C GLU A 153 -0.95 9.11 2.05
N ALA A 154 -2.11 8.52 1.75
CA ALA A 154 -3.16 8.32 2.75
C ALA A 154 -2.83 7.16 3.70
N VAL A 155 -2.99 7.39 5.00
CA VAL A 155 -2.77 6.41 6.07
C VAL A 155 -4.04 6.32 6.90
N THR A 156 -4.55 5.10 7.06
CA THR A 156 -5.76 4.82 7.83
C THR A 156 -5.49 3.85 8.95
N LEU A 157 -5.95 4.17 10.16
CA LEU A 157 -5.90 3.31 11.33
C LEU A 157 -7.30 2.86 11.69
N TYR A 158 -7.50 1.54 11.72
CA TYR A 158 -8.72 0.89 12.18
C TYR A 158 -8.51 0.41 13.61
N SER A 159 -9.25 0.98 14.55
CA SER A 159 -9.27 0.52 15.92
C SER A 159 -10.13 -0.74 16.06
N SER A 160 -9.70 -1.66 16.92
CA SER A 160 -10.51 -2.78 17.42
C SER A 160 -11.87 -2.35 18.04
N THR A 161 -12.03 -1.08 18.41
CA THR A 161 -13.31 -0.53 18.91
C THR A 161 -14.26 -0.09 17.78
N GLY A 162 -13.87 -0.23 16.52
CA GLY A 162 -14.64 0.17 15.34
C GLY A 162 -14.40 1.61 14.88
N LYS A 163 -13.60 2.41 15.61
CA LYS A 163 -13.23 3.77 15.20
C LYS A 163 -12.18 3.76 14.08
N VAL A 164 -12.29 4.70 13.15
CA VAL A 164 -11.37 4.87 12.02
C VAL A 164 -10.73 6.25 12.08
N TYR A 165 -9.41 6.30 11.87
CA TYR A 165 -8.62 7.53 11.83
C TYR A 165 -7.88 7.59 10.50
N THR A 166 -8.05 8.66 9.74
CA THR A 166 -7.41 8.82 8.42
C THR A 166 -6.76 10.18 8.33
N ASP A 167 -5.54 10.21 7.82
CA ASP A 167 -4.80 11.43 7.50
C ASP A 167 -3.75 11.13 6.41
N THR A 168 -3.01 12.14 5.94
CA THR A 168 -2.05 12.02 4.85
C THR A 168 -0.64 12.41 5.30
N THR A 169 0.37 11.78 4.71
CA THR A 169 1.77 12.09 5.03
C THR A 169 2.15 13.51 4.59
N ASN A 170 2.95 14.20 5.40
CA ASN A 170 3.53 15.50 5.09
C ASN A 170 4.73 15.38 4.13
N LYS A 171 5.46 16.48 3.89
CA LYS A 171 6.63 16.51 2.99
C LYS A 171 7.77 15.60 3.47
N GLU A 172 7.83 15.35 4.76
CA GLU A 172 8.79 14.46 5.42
C GLU A 172 8.29 13.01 5.43
N GLY A 173 7.19 12.70 4.75
CA GLY A 173 6.61 11.36 4.65
C GLY A 173 6.00 10.88 5.96
N GLN A 174 5.67 11.79 6.87
CA GLN A 174 5.17 11.48 8.21
C GLN A 174 3.73 11.89 8.41
N VAL A 175 3.02 11.10 9.20
CA VAL A 175 1.69 11.46 9.72
C VAL A 175 1.65 11.16 11.21
N ILE A 176 0.98 12.03 11.98
CA ILE A 176 0.92 11.96 13.44
C ILE A 176 -0.54 11.80 13.85
N PHE A 177 -0.82 10.77 14.66
CA PHE A 177 -2.12 10.51 15.24
C PHE A 177 -2.09 10.64 16.77
N TYR A 178 -3.15 11.22 17.33
CA TYR A 178 -3.39 11.30 18.78
C TYR A 178 -4.50 10.33 19.19
N LEU A 179 -4.15 9.06 19.38
CA LEU A 179 -5.09 7.95 19.50
C LEU A 179 -5.52 7.70 20.96
N PRO A 180 -6.70 7.09 21.22
CA PRO A 180 -7.03 6.55 22.54
C PRO A 180 -6.22 5.29 22.86
N PHE A 181 -6.27 4.82 24.12
CA PHE A 181 -5.69 3.55 24.55
C PHE A 181 -6.58 2.35 24.20
N ASP A 182 -6.92 2.21 22.92
CA ASP A 182 -7.66 1.04 22.44
C ASP A 182 -6.71 -0.18 22.36
N PRO A 183 -7.23 -1.42 22.51
CA PRO A 183 -6.39 -2.63 22.58
C PRO A 183 -5.48 -2.84 21.37
N GLU A 184 -5.98 -2.48 20.18
CA GLU A 184 -5.34 -2.75 18.91
C GLU A 184 -5.73 -1.72 17.85
N PHE A 185 -4.75 -1.36 17.00
CA PHE A 185 -4.96 -0.63 15.76
C PHE A 185 -4.31 -1.35 14.59
N ARG A 186 -5.08 -1.59 13.52
CA ARG A 186 -4.58 -2.04 12.21
C ARG A 186 -4.30 -0.82 11.34
N ILE A 187 -3.10 -0.73 10.78
CA ILE A 187 -2.67 0.37 9.92
C ILE A 187 -2.78 -0.09 8.47
N ALA A 188 -3.40 0.73 7.62
CA ALA A 188 -3.55 0.51 6.20
C ALA A 188 -3.05 1.72 5.41
N VAL A 189 -2.51 1.48 4.22
CA VAL A 189 -2.26 2.51 3.20
C VAL A 189 -2.85 2.02 1.87
N LYS A 190 -2.89 2.88 0.84
CA LYS A 190 -3.42 2.47 -0.48
C LYS A 190 -2.63 1.25 -1.01
N TYR A 191 -3.33 0.25 -1.55
CA TYR A 191 -2.80 -1.07 -1.97
C TYR A 191 -2.30 -1.99 -0.85
N HIS A 192 -2.47 -1.59 0.42
CA HIS A 192 -1.96 -2.35 1.56
C HIS A 192 -2.93 -2.28 2.74
N GLU A 193 -3.86 -3.23 2.80
CA GLU A 193 -4.91 -3.26 3.84
C GLU A 193 -4.36 -3.47 5.25
N ASN A 194 -3.18 -4.09 5.42
CA ASN A 194 -2.53 -4.24 6.72
C ASN A 194 -1.01 -4.12 6.58
N VAL A 195 -0.48 -2.92 6.79
CA VAL A 195 0.98 -2.72 6.83
C VAL A 195 1.59 -3.09 8.16
N LYS A 196 0.85 -2.86 9.25
CA LYS A 196 1.27 -3.16 10.61
C LYS A 196 0.06 -3.14 11.53
N THR A 197 0.06 -4.04 12.50
CA THR A 197 -0.87 -4.00 13.64
C THR A 197 -0.09 -3.58 14.89
N ILE A 198 -0.57 -2.57 15.61
CA ILE A 198 0.00 -2.12 16.87
C ILE A 198 -0.92 -2.46 18.04
N ARG A 199 -0.34 -2.91 19.15
CA ARG A 199 -1.06 -3.27 20.39
C ARG A 199 -0.51 -2.44 21.56
N PRO A 200 -1.07 -1.25 21.80
CA PRO A 200 -0.54 -0.35 22.81
C PRO A 200 -0.79 -0.90 24.22
N ARG A 201 0.25 -1.39 24.90
CA ARG A 201 0.15 -1.68 26.33
C ARG A 201 -0.12 -0.41 27.14
N ASP A 202 -1.26 -0.37 27.83
CA ASP A 202 -1.60 0.65 28.81
C ASP A 202 -0.82 0.39 30.11
N VAL A 203 -0.03 1.37 30.55
CA VAL A 203 0.78 1.33 31.78
C VAL A 203 0.38 2.46 32.75
N GLY A 204 -0.82 3.02 32.60
CA GLY A 204 -1.34 4.08 33.46
C GLY A 204 -0.61 5.42 33.31
N LYS A 205 0.07 5.66 32.18
CA LYS A 205 0.72 6.95 31.88
C LYS A 205 -0.23 7.93 31.18
N GLU A 206 0.06 9.22 31.32
CA GLU A 206 -0.70 10.30 30.69
C GLU A 206 -0.66 10.20 29.17
N TYR A 207 0.49 9.88 28.60
CA TYR A 207 0.60 9.55 27.18
C TYR A 207 1.64 8.46 26.92
N LYS A 208 1.59 7.90 25.71
CA LYS A 208 2.56 6.93 25.19
C LYS A 208 3.03 7.35 23.81
N ILE A 209 4.33 7.32 23.56
CA ILE A 209 4.91 7.56 22.24
C ILE A 209 5.11 6.23 21.54
N MET A 210 4.67 6.13 20.29
CA MET A 210 4.87 4.98 19.43
C MET A 210 5.19 5.45 18.01
N SER A 211 5.98 4.68 17.28
CA SER A 211 6.30 4.98 15.89
C SER A 211 6.48 3.72 15.06
N THR A 212 6.27 3.83 13.76
CA THR A 212 6.60 2.78 12.81
C THR A 212 7.03 3.37 11.46
N VAL A 213 7.77 2.57 10.69
CA VAL A 213 8.22 2.91 9.35
C VAL A 213 7.66 1.86 8.40
N PHE A 214 7.10 2.31 7.29
CA PHE A 214 6.69 1.46 6.18
C PHE A 214 7.50 1.84 4.94
N THR A 215 8.07 0.83 4.29
CA THR A 215 8.89 0.98 3.10
C THR A 215 8.18 0.34 1.92
N TRP A 216 7.77 1.13 0.94
CA TRP A 216 7.20 0.68 -0.34
C TRP A 216 7.26 1.80 -1.38
N MET A 217 7.14 1.47 -2.67
CA MET A 217 7.32 2.42 -3.77
C MET A 217 6.39 3.65 -3.75
N GLY A 218 5.26 3.56 -3.02
CA GLY A 218 4.24 4.59 -2.91
C GLY A 218 3.13 4.44 -3.95
N SER A 219 1.92 4.86 -3.58
CA SER A 219 0.75 4.67 -4.44
C SER A 219 0.87 5.44 -5.75
N LYS A 220 1.45 6.65 -5.70
CA LYS A 220 1.64 7.50 -6.88
C LYS A 220 2.60 6.92 -7.90
N ARG A 221 3.70 6.29 -7.44
CA ARG A 221 4.67 5.65 -8.35
C ARG A 221 4.06 4.42 -9.00
N LYS A 222 3.35 3.59 -8.22
CA LYS A 222 2.62 2.42 -8.73
C LYS A 222 1.61 2.82 -9.81
N GLU A 223 0.79 3.82 -9.55
CA GLU A 223 -0.22 4.34 -10.50
C GLU A 223 0.41 4.93 -11.76
N ARG A 224 1.49 5.71 -11.60
CA ARG A 224 2.22 6.27 -12.75
C ARG A 224 2.79 5.18 -13.64
N MET A 225 3.31 4.09 -13.07
CA MET A 225 3.85 2.97 -13.85
C MET A 225 2.75 2.26 -14.64
N ALA A 226 1.60 1.98 -14.01
CA ALA A 226 0.44 1.39 -14.70
C ALA A 226 -0.08 2.29 -15.83
N TYR A 227 -0.24 3.60 -15.58
CA TYR A 227 -0.70 4.55 -16.60
C TYR A 227 0.24 4.63 -17.81
N LEU A 228 1.56 4.69 -17.56
CA LEU A 228 2.56 4.68 -18.62
C LEU A 228 2.49 3.38 -19.43
N ALA A 229 2.25 2.26 -18.76
CA ALA A 229 2.18 0.97 -19.42
C ALA A 229 0.96 0.86 -20.35
N ASP A 230 -0.22 1.23 -19.86
CA ASP A 230 -1.44 1.26 -20.69
C ASP A 230 -1.27 2.21 -21.90
N SER A 231 -0.76 3.42 -21.66
CA SER A 231 -0.56 4.43 -22.72
C SER A 231 0.39 3.93 -23.82
N LEU A 232 1.52 3.33 -23.43
CA LEU A 232 2.51 2.81 -24.39
C LEU A 232 1.94 1.61 -25.17
N SER A 233 1.23 0.70 -24.51
CA SER A 233 0.64 -0.47 -25.18
C SER A 233 -0.38 -0.07 -26.25
N ARG A 234 -1.20 0.95 -25.99
CA ARG A 234 -2.15 1.50 -26.98
C ARG A 234 -1.45 2.11 -28.19
N LEU A 235 -0.42 2.92 -27.98
CA LEU A 235 0.34 3.54 -29.07
C LEU A 235 0.97 2.48 -29.97
N VAL A 236 1.60 1.48 -29.35
CA VAL A 236 2.19 0.33 -30.06
C VAL A 236 1.15 -0.44 -30.86
N HIS A 237 -0.02 -0.67 -30.27
CA HIS A 237 -1.10 -1.36 -30.94
C HIS A 237 -1.60 -0.58 -32.17
N MET A 238 -1.71 0.75 -32.06
CA MET A 238 -2.03 1.62 -33.20
C MET A 238 -0.96 1.58 -34.29
N ASP A 239 0.32 1.65 -33.91
CA ASP A 239 1.44 1.56 -34.87
C ASP A 239 1.45 0.19 -35.58
N ALA A 240 1.17 -0.89 -34.85
CA ALA A 240 1.07 -2.23 -35.42
C ALA A 240 -0.09 -2.35 -36.42
N MET A 241 -1.24 -1.74 -36.15
CA MET A 241 -2.36 -1.68 -37.10
C MET A 241 -1.95 -0.95 -38.38
N GLN A 242 -1.29 0.21 -38.28
CA GLN A 242 -0.84 0.99 -39.45
C GLN A 242 0.21 0.23 -40.28
N PHE A 243 1.12 -0.47 -39.59
CA PHE A 243 2.11 -1.31 -40.25
C PHE A 243 1.43 -2.48 -40.99
N LEU A 244 0.46 -3.12 -40.35
CA LEU A 244 -0.29 -4.22 -40.94
C LEU A 244 -1.11 -3.78 -42.16
N ASP A 245 -1.77 -2.62 -42.11
CA ASP A 245 -2.45 -2.01 -43.27
C ASP A 245 -1.53 -1.85 -44.47
N SER A 246 -0.29 -1.42 -44.22
CA SER A 246 0.72 -1.26 -45.27
C SER A 246 1.11 -2.60 -45.87
N LEU A 247 1.27 -3.64 -45.05
CA LEU A 247 1.60 -4.99 -45.51
C LEU A 247 0.46 -5.65 -46.27
N VAL A 248 -0.78 -5.55 -45.80
CA VAL A 248 -1.96 -6.15 -46.46
C VAL A 248 -2.12 -5.59 -47.88
N ARG A 249 -1.82 -4.30 -48.10
CA ARG A 249 -1.83 -3.66 -49.42
C ARG A 249 -0.81 -4.23 -50.41
N THR A 250 0.26 -4.88 -49.93
CA THR A 250 1.26 -5.53 -50.81
C THR A 250 0.76 -6.83 -51.45
N GLY A 251 -0.39 -7.35 -51.00
CA GLY A 251 -1.08 -8.49 -51.61
C GLY A 251 -0.58 -9.88 -51.19
N ASN A 252 0.45 -10.00 -50.34
CA ASN A 252 0.96 -11.30 -49.88
C ASN A 252 0.62 -11.57 -48.41
N GLN A 253 -0.66 -11.78 -48.13
CA GLN A 253 -1.20 -11.89 -46.77
C GLN A 253 -0.68 -13.12 -46.00
N ASP A 254 -0.53 -14.27 -46.66
CA ASP A 254 -0.10 -15.50 -45.98
C ASP A 254 1.35 -15.38 -45.45
N LYS A 255 2.22 -14.70 -46.20
CA LYS A 255 3.59 -14.39 -45.73
C LYS A 255 3.63 -13.49 -44.49
N ILE A 256 2.61 -12.65 -44.28
CA ILE A 256 2.49 -11.82 -43.08
C ILE A 256 2.30 -12.71 -41.85
N ALA A 257 1.43 -13.71 -41.95
CA ALA A 257 1.14 -14.65 -40.86
C ALA A 257 2.28 -15.64 -40.61
N GLU A 258 3.02 -16.05 -41.65
CA GLU A 258 4.23 -16.87 -41.51
C GLU A 258 5.40 -16.11 -40.86
N ALA A 259 5.44 -14.80 -41.10
CA ALA A 259 6.31 -13.87 -40.39
C ALA A 259 5.84 -13.73 -38.93
N ASP A 260 6.78 -13.53 -38.01
CA ASP A 260 6.48 -13.36 -36.58
C ASP A 260 5.98 -11.94 -36.27
N ILE A 261 4.99 -11.46 -37.03
CA ILE A 261 4.39 -10.13 -36.94
C ILE A 261 3.15 -10.21 -36.08
N TYR A 262 2.98 -9.29 -35.13
CA TYR A 262 1.81 -9.21 -34.27
C TYR A 262 0.54 -8.92 -35.08
N ILE A 263 -0.50 -9.74 -34.89
CA ILE A 263 -1.83 -9.58 -35.48
C ILE A 263 -2.79 -9.09 -34.38
N PRO A 264 -3.21 -7.81 -34.41
CA PRO A 264 -4.18 -7.28 -33.46
C PRO A 264 -5.51 -8.03 -33.56
N ILE A 265 -6.06 -8.45 -32.41
CA ILE A 265 -7.28 -9.26 -32.39
C ILE A 265 -8.47 -8.53 -32.96
N ASP A 266 -8.51 -7.21 -32.87
CA ASP A 266 -9.55 -6.29 -33.35
C ASP A 266 -9.26 -5.70 -34.74
N TYR A 267 -8.25 -6.20 -35.46
CA TYR A 267 -7.97 -5.81 -36.84
C TYR A 267 -8.98 -6.39 -37.85
N ASP A 268 -9.47 -5.58 -38.81
CA ASP A 268 -10.35 -6.02 -39.91
C ASP A 268 -11.53 -6.93 -39.45
N SER A 269 -11.97 -7.87 -40.30
CA SER A 269 -13.00 -8.86 -39.99
C SER A 269 -12.50 -9.99 -39.08
N THR A 270 -13.43 -10.62 -38.37
CA THR A 270 -13.13 -11.75 -37.50
C THR A 270 -12.65 -12.96 -38.30
N GLU A 271 -13.20 -13.14 -39.50
CA GLU A 271 -12.81 -14.17 -40.47
C GLU A 271 -11.35 -13.99 -40.90
N TRP A 272 -10.94 -12.75 -41.16
CA TRP A 272 -9.56 -12.44 -41.53
C TRP A 272 -8.59 -12.77 -40.41
N VAL A 273 -8.85 -12.30 -39.18
CA VAL A 273 -8.00 -12.60 -38.02
C VAL A 273 -7.95 -14.10 -37.75
N SER A 274 -9.09 -14.78 -37.77
CA SER A 274 -9.20 -16.22 -37.61
C SER A 274 -8.32 -16.98 -38.62
N ARG A 275 -8.36 -16.60 -39.90
CA ARG A 275 -7.52 -17.19 -40.94
C ARG A 275 -6.03 -16.96 -40.67
N MET A 276 -5.63 -15.72 -40.36
CA MET A 276 -4.23 -15.38 -40.16
C MET A 276 -3.63 -16.08 -38.93
N LEU A 277 -4.38 -16.16 -37.84
CA LEU A 277 -3.95 -16.88 -36.63
C LEU A 277 -3.79 -18.38 -36.88
N GLN A 278 -4.64 -18.98 -37.71
CA GLN A 278 -4.50 -20.39 -38.11
C GLN A 278 -3.24 -20.64 -38.96
N ILE A 279 -2.96 -19.78 -39.94
CA ILE A 279 -1.72 -19.86 -40.74
C ILE A 279 -0.50 -19.72 -39.84
N LYS A 280 -0.51 -18.73 -38.94
CA LYS A 280 0.58 -18.50 -37.99
C LYS A 280 0.78 -19.66 -37.02
N ALA A 281 -0.30 -20.26 -36.52
CA ALA A 281 -0.25 -21.44 -35.66
C ALA A 281 0.42 -22.63 -36.36
N ASN A 282 0.07 -22.90 -37.63
CA ASN A 282 0.71 -23.96 -38.41
C ASN A 282 2.21 -23.68 -38.59
N ALA A 283 2.59 -22.44 -38.91
CA ALA A 283 4.00 -22.06 -39.04
C ALA A 283 4.76 -22.20 -37.70
N TYR A 284 4.12 -21.88 -36.58
CA TYR A 284 4.70 -22.05 -35.24
C TYR A 284 4.85 -23.52 -34.87
N GLN A 285 3.91 -24.38 -35.26
CA GLN A 285 3.99 -25.82 -35.00
C GLN A 285 5.23 -26.42 -35.65
N VAL A 286 5.52 -26.10 -36.92
CA VAL A 286 6.75 -26.53 -37.61
C VAL A 286 8.00 -26.01 -36.91
N LYS A 287 8.00 -24.73 -36.47
CA LYS A 287 9.14 -24.14 -35.73
C LYS A 287 9.36 -24.81 -34.37
N LEU A 288 8.29 -25.21 -33.68
CA LEU A 288 8.33 -25.91 -32.39
C LEU A 288 8.83 -27.34 -32.51
N GLU A 289 8.48 -28.04 -33.59
CA GLU A 289 9.00 -29.38 -33.90
C GLU A 289 10.52 -29.35 -34.12
N GLN A 290 11.03 -28.27 -34.71
CA GLN A 290 12.47 -28.06 -34.94
C GLN A 290 13.19 -27.52 -33.70
N ASN A 291 12.53 -26.65 -32.94
CA ASN A 291 13.08 -25.99 -31.76
C ASN A 291 12.03 -25.90 -30.63
N PRO A 292 12.06 -26.80 -29.63
CA PRO A 292 11.12 -26.79 -28.52
C PRO A 292 11.12 -25.50 -27.67
N THR A 293 12.21 -24.73 -27.68
CA THR A 293 12.35 -23.44 -26.95
C THR A 293 12.04 -22.23 -27.81
N PHE A 294 11.56 -22.41 -29.05
CA PHE A 294 11.24 -21.32 -29.99
C PHE A 294 10.40 -20.19 -29.37
N LEU A 295 9.36 -20.53 -28.61
CA LEU A 295 8.48 -19.54 -27.98
C LEU A 295 9.17 -18.73 -26.88
N GLU A 296 10.14 -19.33 -26.17
CA GLU A 296 10.94 -18.65 -25.15
C GLU A 296 11.97 -17.72 -25.78
N GLU A 297 12.60 -18.16 -26.88
CA GLU A 297 13.55 -17.36 -27.66
C GLU A 297 12.88 -16.16 -28.33
N LYS A 298 11.65 -16.34 -28.82
CA LYS A 298 10.80 -15.26 -29.34
C LYS A 298 10.10 -14.46 -28.27
N ASN A 299 10.37 -14.77 -27.00
CA ASN A 299 9.84 -14.06 -25.85
C ASN A 299 8.31 -13.95 -25.95
N LYS A 300 7.61 -15.08 -25.98
CA LYS A 300 6.14 -15.10 -25.99
C LYS A 300 5.64 -15.38 -24.58
N ALA A 301 5.41 -14.32 -23.79
CA ALA A 301 5.05 -14.36 -22.37
C ALA A 301 3.84 -15.22 -22.05
N VAL A 302 2.90 -15.36 -22.98
CA VAL A 302 1.73 -16.22 -22.80
C VAL A 302 1.95 -17.59 -23.42
N LEU A 303 2.41 -17.64 -24.68
CA LEU A 303 2.57 -18.91 -25.37
C LEU A 303 3.64 -19.80 -24.75
N ALA A 304 4.77 -19.25 -24.31
CA ALA A 304 5.87 -20.03 -23.76
C ALA A 304 5.47 -20.78 -22.47
N PRO A 305 4.89 -20.12 -21.45
CA PRO A 305 4.34 -20.83 -20.29
C PRO A 305 3.26 -21.85 -20.65
N LEU A 306 2.26 -21.46 -21.45
CA LEU A 306 1.18 -22.38 -21.80
C LEU A 306 1.69 -23.61 -22.55
N HIS A 307 2.68 -23.42 -23.43
CA HIS A 307 3.35 -24.51 -24.13
C HIS A 307 4.10 -25.42 -23.15
N ARG A 308 4.93 -24.88 -22.24
CA ARG A 308 5.61 -25.71 -21.23
C ARG A 308 4.65 -26.51 -20.35
N LEU A 309 3.54 -25.89 -19.95
CA LEU A 309 2.57 -26.45 -19.01
C LEU A 309 1.49 -27.31 -19.67
N ARG A 310 1.59 -27.53 -20.99
CA ARG A 310 0.53 -28.15 -21.80
C ARG A 310 0.20 -29.58 -21.37
N ASP A 311 1.21 -30.34 -20.97
CA ASP A 311 1.07 -31.77 -20.63
C ASP A 311 0.85 -31.98 -19.13
N THR A 312 1.33 -31.05 -18.29
CA THR A 312 1.09 -31.05 -16.83
C THR A 312 -0.38 -30.85 -16.50
N PHE A 313 -1.04 -29.92 -17.19
CA PHE A 313 -2.43 -29.55 -16.90
C PHE A 313 -3.32 -29.76 -18.12
N LYS A 314 -3.99 -30.90 -18.24
CA LYS A 314 -4.73 -31.26 -19.46
C LYS A 314 -5.90 -30.32 -19.77
N ASN A 315 -6.74 -30.08 -18.77
CA ASN A 315 -7.92 -29.23 -18.89
C ASN A 315 -7.65 -27.87 -18.24
N LYS A 316 -7.98 -26.80 -18.96
CA LYS A 316 -7.68 -25.43 -18.55
C LYS A 316 -8.88 -24.53 -18.78
N ILE A 317 -9.13 -23.61 -17.86
CA ILE A 317 -9.91 -22.39 -18.10
C ILE A 317 -8.91 -21.23 -18.18
N ILE A 318 -8.84 -20.58 -19.33
CA ILE A 318 -7.95 -19.44 -19.54
C ILE A 318 -8.72 -18.15 -19.23
N VAL A 319 -8.38 -17.54 -18.10
CA VAL A 319 -8.88 -16.24 -17.66
C VAL A 319 -7.90 -15.18 -18.12
N THR A 320 -8.37 -14.11 -18.76
CA THR A 320 -7.47 -13.15 -19.42
C THR A 320 -7.97 -11.73 -19.25
N ASP A 321 -7.08 -10.89 -18.74
CA ASP A 321 -7.19 -9.44 -18.79
C ASP A 321 -7.09 -8.98 -20.25
N ILE A 322 -8.10 -8.24 -20.71
CA ILE A 322 -8.21 -7.72 -22.08
C ILE A 322 -8.29 -6.19 -22.10
N THR A 323 -7.75 -5.53 -21.07
CA THR A 323 -7.53 -4.09 -21.01
C THR A 323 -6.44 -3.63 -22.00
N GLY A 324 -6.30 -2.31 -22.17
CA GLY A 324 -5.41 -1.70 -23.16
C GLY A 324 -3.95 -2.11 -23.00
N SER A 325 -3.45 -2.22 -21.77
CA SER A 325 -2.10 -2.69 -21.49
C SER A 325 -1.86 -4.12 -22.00
N MET A 326 -2.91 -4.94 -22.05
CA MET A 326 -2.84 -6.34 -22.46
C MET A 326 -2.96 -6.59 -23.96
N TYR A 327 -3.19 -5.56 -24.78
CA TYR A 327 -3.41 -5.72 -26.22
C TYR A 327 -2.30 -6.51 -26.92
N GLY A 328 -1.02 -6.24 -26.62
CA GLY A 328 0.13 -6.98 -27.16
C GLY A 328 0.21 -8.47 -26.79
N TYR A 329 -0.59 -8.93 -25.83
CA TYR A 329 -0.63 -10.32 -25.36
C TYR A 329 -1.89 -11.06 -25.80
N THR A 330 -2.97 -10.37 -26.17
CA THR A 330 -4.25 -10.98 -26.59
C THR A 330 -4.09 -11.92 -27.80
N GLU A 331 -3.24 -11.57 -28.75
CA GLU A 331 -2.88 -12.43 -29.90
C GLU A 331 -2.38 -13.80 -29.44
N GLN A 332 -1.50 -13.82 -28.44
CA GLN A 332 -0.88 -15.04 -27.93
C GLN A 332 -1.91 -15.98 -27.29
N VAL A 333 -2.97 -15.44 -26.67
CA VAL A 333 -4.08 -16.24 -26.11
C VAL A 333 -4.85 -16.94 -27.23
N MET A 334 -5.11 -16.25 -28.34
CA MET A 334 -5.81 -16.82 -29.48
C MET A 334 -4.91 -17.76 -30.30
N LEU A 335 -3.61 -17.48 -30.42
CA LEU A 335 -2.64 -18.43 -30.98
C LEU A 335 -2.52 -19.69 -30.12
N TRP A 336 -2.66 -19.58 -28.80
CA TRP A 336 -2.69 -20.75 -27.92
C TRP A 336 -3.90 -21.64 -28.21
N HIS A 337 -5.08 -21.03 -28.35
CA HIS A 337 -6.25 -21.76 -28.83
C HIS A 337 -5.91 -22.49 -30.13
N ALA A 338 -5.20 -21.78 -31.02
CA ALA A 338 -4.86 -22.30 -32.33
C ALA A 338 -3.82 -23.40 -32.42
N LEU A 339 -2.85 -23.41 -31.52
CA LEU A 339 -1.87 -24.49 -31.45
C LEU A 339 -2.45 -25.78 -30.84
N ASN A 340 -3.52 -25.68 -30.07
CA ASN A 340 -4.13 -26.82 -29.38
C ASN A 340 -5.28 -27.49 -30.16
N PHE A 341 -5.49 -27.09 -31.41
CA PHE A 341 -6.59 -27.53 -32.27
C PHE A 341 -6.61 -29.04 -32.58
N THR A 342 -5.50 -29.75 -32.43
CA THR A 342 -5.43 -31.20 -32.68
C THR A 342 -6.20 -32.02 -31.64
N LYS A 343 -6.56 -31.42 -30.48
CA LYS A 343 -7.35 -32.08 -29.44
C LYS A 343 -8.82 -31.67 -29.57
N LYS A 344 -9.72 -32.63 -29.83
CA LYS A 344 -11.18 -32.44 -30.02
C LYS A 344 -11.95 -31.97 -28.76
N GLU A 345 -11.27 -31.45 -27.75
CA GLU A 345 -11.88 -31.05 -26.49
C GLU A 345 -12.20 -29.55 -26.48
N PRO A 346 -13.41 -29.15 -26.04
CA PRO A 346 -13.76 -27.74 -25.94
C PRO A 346 -12.82 -27.01 -24.98
N LYS A 347 -12.36 -25.83 -25.39
CA LYS A 347 -11.53 -24.94 -24.56
C LYS A 347 -12.41 -23.87 -23.93
N LYS A 348 -12.15 -23.55 -22.66
CA LYS A 348 -12.93 -22.59 -21.87
C LYS A 348 -12.12 -21.32 -21.66
N TYR A 349 -12.78 -20.18 -21.82
CA TYR A 349 -12.20 -18.86 -21.68
C TYR A 349 -13.10 -17.95 -20.84
N LEU A 350 -12.47 -17.06 -20.09
CA LEU A 350 -13.14 -15.92 -19.47
C LEU A 350 -12.31 -14.67 -19.70
N PHE A 351 -12.87 -13.69 -20.40
CA PHE A 351 -12.21 -12.41 -20.62
C PHE A 351 -12.79 -11.35 -19.67
N PHE A 352 -11.96 -10.46 -19.15
CA PHE A 352 -12.42 -9.36 -18.30
C PHE A 352 -11.79 -8.02 -18.65
N ASN A 353 -12.54 -6.93 -18.44
CA ASN A 353 -12.17 -5.58 -18.85
C ASN A 353 -12.43 -4.49 -17.78
N ASP A 354 -12.54 -4.90 -16.50
CA ASP A 354 -12.77 -4.01 -15.36
C ASP A 354 -14.03 -3.17 -15.46
N GLY A 355 -15.14 -3.85 -15.79
CA GLY A 355 -16.48 -3.35 -15.56
C GLY A 355 -17.09 -2.55 -16.70
N ASP A 356 -16.80 -2.88 -17.96
CA ASP A 356 -17.48 -2.29 -19.13
C ASP A 356 -17.45 -0.75 -19.17
N GLY A 357 -16.30 -0.15 -18.83
CA GLY A 357 -16.11 1.30 -18.89
C GLY A 357 -16.85 2.10 -17.79
N LYS A 358 -17.34 1.42 -16.74
CA LYS A 358 -17.84 2.08 -15.52
C LYS A 358 -16.80 3.06 -14.95
N GLY A 359 -17.25 4.15 -14.36
CA GLY A 359 -16.36 5.05 -13.60
C GLY A 359 -15.98 4.48 -12.23
N THR A 360 -14.89 4.96 -11.61
CA THR A 360 -14.34 4.45 -10.32
C THR A 360 -15.42 4.16 -9.28
N ALA A 361 -16.33 5.12 -9.07
CA ALA A 361 -17.35 5.05 -8.02
C ALA A 361 -18.37 3.92 -8.22
N GLN A 362 -18.51 3.43 -9.46
CA GLN A 362 -19.43 2.34 -9.82
C GLN A 362 -18.75 0.95 -9.79
N LYS A 363 -17.42 0.90 -9.64
CA LYS A 363 -16.64 -0.34 -9.58
C LYS A 363 -16.57 -0.86 -8.14
N THR A 364 -17.73 -1.31 -7.64
CA THR A 364 -17.83 -1.89 -6.30
C THR A 364 -17.29 -3.32 -6.30
N ILE A 365 -16.30 -3.59 -5.45
CA ILE A 365 -15.67 -4.91 -5.26
C ILE A 365 -16.74 -6.00 -5.10
N GLY A 366 -16.64 -7.05 -5.92
CA GLY A 366 -17.58 -8.17 -5.99
C GLY A 366 -18.75 -7.95 -6.97
N SER A 367 -18.80 -6.80 -7.65
CA SER A 367 -19.86 -6.44 -8.61
C SER A 367 -19.38 -5.49 -9.71
N THR A 368 -18.07 -5.45 -9.96
CA THR A 368 -17.45 -4.61 -10.99
C THR A 368 -17.97 -5.00 -12.37
N GLY A 369 -18.04 -6.31 -12.65
CA GLY A 369 -18.58 -6.86 -13.90
C GLY A 369 -17.61 -6.82 -15.06
N GLY A 370 -18.11 -6.76 -16.30
CA GLY A 370 -17.26 -6.81 -17.48
C GLY A 370 -16.62 -8.18 -17.72
N LEU A 371 -17.36 -9.25 -17.40
CA LEU A 371 -16.89 -10.64 -17.48
C LEU A 371 -17.54 -11.35 -18.68
N TYR A 372 -16.73 -12.01 -19.50
CA TYR A 372 -17.12 -12.60 -20.78
C TYR A 372 -16.68 -14.05 -20.87
N PHE A 373 -17.54 -14.97 -20.45
CA PHE A 373 -17.29 -16.40 -20.59
C PHE A 373 -17.62 -16.88 -22.00
N CYS A 374 -16.77 -17.74 -22.56
CA CYS A 374 -17.11 -18.56 -23.71
C CYS A 374 -16.38 -19.91 -23.66
N GLN A 375 -16.91 -20.88 -24.38
CA GLN A 375 -16.26 -22.17 -24.59
C GLN A 375 -16.51 -22.64 -26.02
N GLY A 376 -15.55 -23.36 -26.60
CA GLY A 376 -15.68 -23.84 -27.97
C GLY A 376 -14.48 -24.64 -28.45
N GLN A 377 -14.66 -25.28 -29.60
CA GLN A 377 -13.61 -25.93 -30.38
C GLN A 377 -13.11 -24.96 -31.48
N ILE A 378 -12.18 -25.44 -32.32
CA ILE A 378 -11.69 -24.69 -33.49
C ILE A 378 -12.83 -24.21 -34.41
N THR A 379 -13.88 -25.00 -34.56
CA THR A 379 -15.07 -24.63 -35.35
C THR A 379 -15.78 -23.39 -34.80
N ASP A 380 -15.59 -23.08 -33.52
CA ASP A 380 -16.17 -21.94 -32.82
C ASP A 380 -15.18 -20.77 -32.69
N PHE A 381 -14.03 -20.81 -33.37
CA PHE A 381 -12.95 -19.84 -33.14
C PHE A 381 -13.37 -18.40 -33.40
N ASN A 382 -14.20 -18.16 -34.43
CA ASN A 382 -14.77 -16.83 -34.69
C ASN A 382 -15.64 -16.35 -33.52
N THR A 383 -16.39 -17.25 -32.87
CA THR A 383 -17.21 -16.91 -31.70
C THR A 383 -16.33 -16.52 -30.51
N ILE A 384 -15.21 -17.22 -30.30
CA ILE A 384 -14.26 -16.93 -29.23
C ILE A 384 -13.59 -15.56 -29.47
N ILE A 385 -13.10 -15.31 -30.69
CA ILE A 385 -12.52 -14.02 -31.09
C ILE A 385 -13.56 -12.90 -30.92
N ASN A 386 -14.80 -13.09 -31.37
CA ASN A 386 -15.87 -12.11 -31.21
C ASN A 386 -16.20 -11.82 -29.75
N THR A 387 -16.11 -12.83 -28.87
CA THR A 387 -16.32 -12.66 -27.43
C THR A 387 -15.21 -11.79 -26.82
N MET A 388 -13.95 -12.06 -27.15
CA MET A 388 -12.81 -11.22 -26.74
C MET A 388 -12.97 -9.78 -27.25
N ARG A 389 -13.23 -9.60 -28.56
CA ARG A 389 -13.47 -8.29 -29.19
C ARG A 389 -14.63 -7.53 -28.52
N LYS A 390 -15.70 -8.23 -28.13
CA LYS A 390 -16.84 -7.63 -27.43
C LYS A 390 -16.43 -7.04 -26.09
N GLY A 391 -15.61 -7.76 -25.32
CA GLY A 391 -15.07 -7.25 -24.06
C GLY A 391 -14.17 -6.03 -24.30
N MET A 392 -13.22 -6.12 -25.24
CA MET A 392 -12.26 -5.03 -25.54
C MET A 392 -12.97 -3.73 -25.94
N ARG A 393 -14.06 -3.82 -26.72
CA ARG A 393 -14.84 -2.63 -27.13
C ARG A 393 -15.64 -1.98 -26.02
N LYS A 394 -16.08 -2.76 -25.03
CA LYS A 394 -16.93 -2.25 -23.95
C LYS A 394 -16.14 -1.62 -22.82
N GLY A 395 -14.87 -1.95 -22.70
CA GLY A 395 -13.99 -1.40 -21.68
C GLY A 395 -12.57 -1.72 -22.08
N GLY A 396 -11.70 -0.71 -22.00
CA GLY A 396 -10.27 -0.87 -22.26
C GLY A 396 -9.42 -0.61 -21.03
N GLY A 397 -9.99 -0.43 -19.85
CA GLY A 397 -9.29 0.11 -18.67
C GLY A 397 -9.38 1.64 -18.59
N GLY A 398 -8.43 2.27 -17.90
CA GLY A 398 -8.36 3.72 -17.66
C GLY A 398 -8.09 4.11 -16.21
N GLU A 399 -8.16 3.13 -15.31
CA GLU A 399 -7.71 3.20 -13.93
C GLU A 399 -6.72 2.07 -13.68
N CYS A 400 -5.78 2.25 -12.74
CA CYS A 400 -4.72 1.27 -12.52
C CYS A 400 -5.14 -0.09 -11.93
N PRO A 401 -6.15 -0.18 -11.04
CA PRO A 401 -6.54 -1.47 -10.47
C PRO A 401 -7.65 -2.17 -11.28
N GLU A 402 -7.52 -3.48 -11.50
CA GLU A 402 -8.40 -4.31 -12.34
C GLU A 402 -9.14 -5.37 -11.50
N ASN A 403 -10.22 -5.98 -12.01
CA ASN A 403 -11.08 -6.92 -11.27
C ASN A 403 -10.74 -8.41 -11.47
N ASP A 404 -9.47 -8.77 -11.30
CA ASP A 404 -8.96 -10.12 -11.53
C ASP A 404 -9.68 -11.19 -10.69
N VAL A 405 -9.93 -10.94 -9.41
CA VAL A 405 -10.47 -11.98 -8.51
C VAL A 405 -11.94 -12.26 -8.81
N GLU A 406 -12.74 -11.24 -9.15
CA GLU A 406 -14.10 -11.42 -9.67
C GLU A 406 -14.10 -12.31 -10.92
N ALA A 407 -13.15 -12.09 -11.85
CA ALA A 407 -13.00 -12.90 -13.05
C ALA A 407 -12.63 -14.38 -12.72
N LEU A 408 -11.74 -14.59 -11.75
CA LEU A 408 -11.38 -15.93 -11.28
C LEU A 408 -12.54 -16.66 -10.58
N LEU A 409 -13.29 -15.95 -9.73
CA LEU A 409 -14.48 -16.51 -9.08
C LEU A 409 -15.55 -16.90 -10.11
N ALA A 410 -15.75 -16.07 -11.13
CA ALA A 410 -16.65 -16.42 -12.24
C ALA A 410 -16.14 -17.64 -13.03
N ALA A 411 -14.83 -17.78 -13.22
CA ALA A 411 -14.24 -18.95 -13.87
C ALA A 411 -14.42 -20.23 -13.04
N GLU A 412 -14.32 -20.16 -11.71
CA GLU A 412 -14.58 -21.31 -10.82
C GLU A 412 -15.99 -21.89 -10.98
N VAL A 413 -16.99 -21.06 -11.25
CA VAL A 413 -18.39 -21.51 -11.48
C VAL A 413 -18.50 -22.39 -12.72
N HIS A 414 -17.65 -22.18 -13.72
CA HIS A 414 -17.65 -22.95 -14.98
C HIS A 414 -16.68 -24.15 -14.97
N ARG A 415 -16.07 -24.45 -13.81
CA ARG A 415 -15.01 -25.45 -13.65
C ARG A 415 -15.56 -26.86 -13.52
N ASN A 416 -14.98 -27.79 -14.27
CA ASN A 416 -15.06 -29.23 -13.95
C ASN A 416 -13.96 -29.57 -12.94
N GLN A 417 -14.11 -30.67 -12.19
CA GLN A 417 -13.12 -31.06 -11.18
C GLN A 417 -11.67 -31.12 -11.71
N SER A 418 -11.49 -31.55 -12.96
CA SER A 418 -10.20 -31.66 -13.65
C SER A 418 -9.63 -30.37 -14.21
N ASP A 419 -10.42 -29.30 -14.27
CA ASP A 419 -9.98 -28.06 -14.94
C ASP A 419 -9.11 -27.25 -13.98
N GLU A 420 -7.98 -26.77 -14.48
CA GLU A 420 -7.10 -25.81 -13.81
C GLU A 420 -7.39 -24.40 -14.32
N ILE A 421 -7.33 -23.40 -13.43
CA ILE A 421 -7.59 -22.00 -13.79
C ILE A 421 -6.24 -21.31 -14.03
N PHE A 422 -6.11 -20.74 -15.22
CA PHE A 422 -4.97 -19.93 -15.61
C PHE A 422 -5.37 -18.46 -15.69
N LEU A 423 -4.70 -17.59 -14.95
CA LEU A 423 -4.83 -16.14 -15.07
C LEU A 423 -3.72 -15.62 -16.00
N ILE A 424 -4.07 -14.89 -17.05
CA ILE A 424 -3.15 -14.11 -17.85
C ILE A 424 -3.35 -12.65 -17.45
N ALA A 425 -2.38 -12.08 -16.74
CA ALA A 425 -2.53 -10.80 -16.06
C ALA A 425 -1.45 -9.79 -16.44
N ASP A 426 -1.81 -8.51 -16.35
CA ASP A 426 -0.89 -7.38 -16.47
C ASP A 426 -0.10 -7.20 -15.16
N ASN A 427 1.23 -7.29 -15.25
CA ASN A 427 2.13 -7.02 -14.14
C ASN A 427 2.08 -5.58 -13.63
N TYR A 428 1.69 -4.61 -14.44
CA TYR A 428 1.71 -3.20 -14.02
C TYR A 428 0.45 -2.79 -13.27
N SER A 429 -0.69 -3.39 -13.60
CA SER A 429 -1.97 -3.16 -12.93
C SER A 429 -2.01 -3.77 -11.54
N SER A 430 -2.72 -3.09 -10.65
CA SER A 430 -3.01 -3.61 -9.31
C SER A 430 -4.28 -4.46 -9.32
N VAL A 431 -4.46 -5.31 -8.31
CA VAL A 431 -5.66 -6.14 -8.20
C VAL A 431 -6.69 -5.45 -7.31
N ARG A 432 -7.73 -4.85 -7.91
CA ARG A 432 -8.79 -4.07 -7.23
C ARG A 432 -9.46 -4.83 -6.11
N ASP A 433 -9.70 -6.11 -6.36
CA ASP A 433 -10.55 -6.98 -5.59
C ASP A 433 -9.75 -8.10 -4.90
N LEU A 434 -8.45 -7.85 -4.62
CA LEU A 434 -7.57 -8.81 -3.95
C LEU A 434 -8.14 -9.28 -2.60
N ALA A 435 -8.91 -8.44 -1.91
CA ALA A 435 -9.63 -8.80 -0.68
C ALA A 435 -10.62 -9.98 -0.86
N LEU A 436 -11.02 -10.30 -2.09
CA LEU A 436 -11.85 -11.46 -2.40
C LEU A 436 -11.06 -12.76 -2.56
N MET A 437 -9.72 -12.72 -2.53
CA MET A 437 -8.88 -13.90 -2.83
C MET A 437 -9.14 -15.08 -1.90
N GLU A 438 -9.55 -14.82 -0.64
CA GLU A 438 -9.91 -15.88 0.32
C GLU A 438 -11.15 -16.69 -0.10
N LYS A 439 -11.95 -16.17 -1.05
CA LYS A 439 -13.12 -16.88 -1.58
C LYS A 439 -12.76 -17.92 -2.64
N LEU A 440 -11.56 -17.82 -3.24
CA LEU A 440 -11.07 -18.79 -4.22
C LEU A 440 -10.73 -20.10 -3.52
N LYS A 441 -11.16 -21.21 -4.11
CA LYS A 441 -11.05 -22.55 -3.51
C LYS A 441 -10.14 -23.48 -4.30
N VAL A 442 -9.48 -22.96 -5.34
CA VAL A 442 -8.59 -23.73 -6.20
C VAL A 442 -7.26 -23.03 -6.42
N PRO A 443 -6.20 -23.79 -6.71
CA PRO A 443 -4.95 -23.25 -7.22
C PRO A 443 -5.15 -22.40 -8.48
N ILE A 444 -4.58 -21.18 -8.46
CA ILE A 444 -4.56 -20.29 -9.62
C ILE A 444 -3.16 -20.30 -10.24
N ARG A 445 -3.09 -20.59 -11.55
CA ARG A 445 -1.85 -20.58 -12.34
C ARG A 445 -1.71 -19.22 -13.01
N ILE A 446 -0.85 -18.35 -12.50
CA ILE A 446 -0.75 -16.97 -12.98
C ILE A 446 0.39 -16.86 -13.99
N ILE A 447 0.06 -16.51 -15.23
CA ILE A 447 0.98 -16.10 -16.27
C ILE A 447 1.07 -14.58 -16.22
N LEU A 448 2.25 -14.07 -15.92
CA LEU A 448 2.44 -12.66 -15.63
C LEU A 448 3.12 -11.94 -16.81
N CYS A 449 2.34 -11.14 -17.53
CA CYS A 449 2.77 -10.38 -18.70
C CYS A 449 3.49 -9.09 -18.30
N GLY A 450 4.47 -8.62 -19.08
CA GLY A 450 5.19 -7.36 -18.80
C GLY A 450 6.41 -7.47 -17.86
N VAL A 451 6.71 -8.66 -17.33
CA VAL A 451 7.93 -8.91 -16.52
C VAL A 451 9.19 -9.06 -17.38
N GLU A 452 9.01 -9.50 -18.62
CA GLU A 452 10.05 -9.67 -19.65
C GLU A 452 9.56 -8.96 -20.93
N ASP A 453 10.38 -8.79 -21.98
CA ASP A 453 9.96 -8.17 -23.27
C ASP A 453 8.93 -9.02 -24.06
N GLY A 454 8.15 -9.84 -23.36
CA GLY A 454 7.51 -11.06 -23.83
C GLY A 454 6.24 -10.92 -24.68
N GLY A 455 6.15 -9.87 -25.48
CA GLY A 455 5.01 -9.66 -26.38
C GLY A 455 5.09 -8.34 -27.12
N SER A 456 6.14 -7.57 -26.86
CA SER A 456 6.30 -6.20 -27.24
C SER A 456 7.74 -5.85 -26.86
N SER A 457 8.61 -5.64 -27.85
CA SER A 457 9.97 -5.09 -27.65
C SER A 457 9.95 -3.65 -27.13
N PHE A 458 8.74 -3.11 -26.92
CA PHE A 458 8.44 -1.71 -26.60
C PHE A 458 8.55 -1.40 -25.12
N TRP A 459 8.56 -2.41 -24.24
CA TRP A 459 8.63 -2.22 -22.79
C TRP A 459 9.95 -1.60 -22.28
N GLY A 460 10.94 -1.43 -23.16
CA GLY A 460 12.04 -0.48 -22.96
C GLY A 460 12.86 -0.67 -21.69
N ARG A 461 13.66 0.34 -21.35
CA ARG A 461 14.63 0.33 -20.23
C ARG A 461 13.99 0.50 -18.84
N GLN A 462 12.66 0.41 -18.73
CA GLN A 462 11.98 0.59 -17.46
C GLN A 462 12.19 -0.63 -16.57
N GLU A 463 12.31 -0.40 -15.26
CA GLU A 463 12.51 -1.48 -14.31
C GLU A 463 11.28 -2.42 -14.31
N LYS A 464 11.50 -3.68 -14.69
CA LYS A 464 10.46 -4.70 -14.82
C LYS A 464 10.21 -5.34 -13.46
N ILE A 465 9.52 -4.61 -12.61
CA ILE A 465 9.25 -5.01 -11.24
C ILE A 465 8.09 -6.00 -11.21
N ILE A 466 8.30 -7.21 -10.67
CA ILE A 466 7.19 -8.16 -10.50
C ILE A 466 6.21 -7.59 -9.47
N ASN A 467 4.92 -7.58 -9.80
CA ASN A 467 3.87 -7.15 -8.91
C ASN A 467 3.62 -8.20 -7.81
N GLU A 468 3.82 -7.76 -6.58
CA GLU A 468 3.72 -8.53 -5.35
C GLU A 468 2.29 -9.07 -5.10
N GLU A 469 1.26 -8.37 -5.60
CA GLU A 469 -0.15 -8.77 -5.42
C GLU A 469 -0.43 -10.12 -6.09
N TYR A 470 0.18 -10.41 -7.25
CA TYR A 470 0.05 -11.73 -7.88
C TYR A 470 0.84 -12.82 -7.15
N LEU A 471 1.97 -12.47 -6.51
CA LEU A 471 2.68 -13.41 -5.63
C LEU A 471 1.82 -13.78 -4.43
N ASN A 472 1.12 -12.79 -3.85
CA ASN A 472 0.18 -12.99 -2.74
C ASN A 472 -1.01 -13.84 -3.16
N LEU A 473 -1.58 -13.59 -4.35
CA LEU A 473 -2.67 -14.38 -4.91
C LEU A 473 -2.26 -15.84 -5.13
N ALA A 474 -1.07 -16.07 -5.71
CA ALA A 474 -0.53 -17.42 -5.90
C ALA A 474 -0.24 -18.12 -4.56
N HIS A 475 0.26 -17.41 -3.55
CA HIS A 475 0.46 -17.96 -2.20
C HIS A 475 -0.85 -18.37 -1.56
N ALA A 476 -1.83 -17.47 -1.50
CA ALA A 476 -3.11 -17.68 -0.85
C ALA A 476 -3.92 -18.82 -1.45
N THR A 477 -3.77 -19.06 -2.76
CA THR A 477 -4.53 -20.08 -3.50
C THR A 477 -3.80 -21.41 -3.63
N ASN A 478 -2.57 -21.56 -3.10
CA ASN A 478 -1.68 -22.68 -3.41
C ASN A 478 -1.42 -22.81 -4.93
N GLY A 479 -1.40 -21.66 -5.61
CA GLY A 479 -1.16 -21.47 -7.02
C GLY A 479 0.33 -21.41 -7.39
N SER A 480 0.60 -20.83 -8.55
CA SER A 480 1.96 -20.68 -9.08
C SER A 480 2.08 -19.47 -10.01
N ILE A 481 3.31 -18.97 -10.19
CA ILE A 481 3.64 -17.85 -11.08
C ILE A 481 4.46 -18.38 -12.24
N HIS A 482 4.15 -17.94 -13.45
CA HIS A 482 4.76 -18.41 -14.68
C HIS A 482 5.20 -17.22 -15.54
N LEU A 483 6.50 -17.16 -15.78
CA LEU A 483 7.20 -16.17 -16.62
C LEU A 483 7.67 -16.84 -17.90
N VAL A 484 8.24 -16.07 -18.84
CA VAL A 484 8.62 -16.60 -20.16
C VAL A 484 9.59 -17.77 -20.03
N LYS A 485 10.52 -17.76 -19.06
CA LYS A 485 11.54 -18.80 -18.89
C LYS A 485 11.57 -19.45 -17.50
N GLN A 486 10.72 -18.99 -16.59
CA GLN A 486 10.73 -19.44 -15.20
C GLN A 486 9.33 -19.78 -14.73
N ASP A 487 9.18 -20.97 -14.16
CA ASP A 487 7.97 -21.38 -13.44
C ASP A 487 8.29 -21.41 -11.94
N VAL A 488 7.50 -20.70 -11.14
CA VAL A 488 7.65 -20.59 -9.69
C VAL A 488 6.47 -21.31 -9.04
N TYR A 489 6.77 -22.48 -8.49
CA TYR A 489 5.82 -23.28 -7.73
C TYR A 489 5.98 -23.04 -6.23
N GLU A 490 5.01 -23.55 -5.46
CA GLU A 490 5.10 -23.68 -4.00
C GLU A 490 5.25 -22.36 -3.22
N LEU A 491 4.77 -21.23 -3.78
CA LEU A 491 4.78 -19.94 -3.07
C LEU A 491 4.09 -20.06 -1.69
N SER A 492 3.03 -20.86 -1.60
CA SER A 492 2.29 -21.19 -0.37
C SER A 492 3.13 -21.77 0.76
N LYS A 493 4.31 -22.35 0.47
CA LYS A 493 5.22 -22.87 1.49
C LYS A 493 6.08 -21.79 2.13
N THR A 494 6.11 -20.59 1.55
CA THR A 494 6.90 -19.46 2.08
C THR A 494 6.35 -19.03 3.43
N GLN A 495 7.20 -19.08 4.44
CA GLN A 495 6.87 -18.75 5.83
C GLN A 495 7.18 -17.29 6.12
N GLU A 496 6.54 -16.75 7.16
CA GLU A 496 6.78 -15.40 7.67
C GLU A 496 8.28 -15.18 7.97
N GLY A 497 8.83 -14.07 7.47
CA GLY A 497 10.24 -13.70 7.58
C GLY A 497 11.18 -14.35 6.56
N ALA A 498 10.71 -15.26 5.71
CA ALA A 498 11.52 -15.86 4.65
C ALA A 498 11.70 -14.91 3.46
N SER A 499 12.78 -15.11 2.70
CA SER A 499 13.00 -14.44 1.42
C SER A 499 13.01 -15.43 0.27
N ILE A 500 12.49 -15.01 -0.89
CA ILE A 500 12.57 -15.76 -2.16
C ILE A 500 13.14 -14.88 -3.27
N THR A 501 13.65 -15.50 -4.32
CA THR A 501 14.14 -14.80 -5.52
C THR A 501 13.40 -15.29 -6.75
N ILE A 502 12.77 -14.37 -7.49
CA ILE A 502 12.06 -14.63 -8.74
C ILE A 502 12.61 -13.69 -9.81
N ASN A 503 13.06 -14.23 -10.94
CA ASN A 503 13.65 -13.48 -12.04
C ASN A 503 14.72 -12.46 -11.59
N GLY A 504 15.60 -12.88 -10.68
CA GLY A 504 16.66 -12.03 -10.11
C GLY A 504 16.20 -10.94 -9.14
N GLN A 505 14.90 -10.88 -8.81
CA GLN A 505 14.33 -9.94 -7.84
C GLN A 505 14.06 -10.66 -6.53
N LYS A 506 14.44 -10.06 -5.40
CA LYS A 506 14.29 -10.64 -4.07
C LYS A 506 13.04 -10.09 -3.38
N PHE A 507 12.27 -10.97 -2.75
CA PHE A 507 11.03 -10.66 -2.04
C PHE A 507 11.08 -11.25 -0.64
N ASP A 508 10.69 -10.48 0.36
CA ASP A 508 10.49 -10.96 1.72
C ASP A 508 9.00 -11.21 1.97
N PHE A 509 8.67 -12.30 2.65
CA PHE A 509 7.30 -12.59 3.07
C PHE A 509 7.08 -12.04 4.48
N ILE A 510 6.44 -10.87 4.60
CA ILE A 510 6.30 -10.12 5.85
C ILE A 510 4.85 -9.69 6.04
N ASN A 511 4.29 -9.98 7.22
CA ASN A 511 2.90 -9.79 7.59
C ASN A 511 1.94 -10.45 6.58
N GLY A 512 2.24 -11.69 6.17
CA GLY A 512 1.38 -12.48 5.28
C GLY A 512 1.38 -12.06 3.80
N ARG A 513 2.42 -11.36 3.33
CA ARG A 513 2.53 -10.90 1.95
C ARG A 513 3.97 -10.73 1.50
N PHE A 514 4.19 -10.85 0.20
CA PHE A 514 5.46 -10.53 -0.43
C PHE A 514 5.68 -9.02 -0.52
N ILE A 515 6.89 -8.60 -0.20
CA ILE A 515 7.38 -7.23 -0.34
C ILE A 515 8.73 -7.33 -1.02
N ARG A 516 8.91 -6.59 -2.13
CA ARG A 516 10.18 -6.54 -2.84
C ARG A 516 11.25 -5.86 -2.00
N GLN A 517 12.44 -6.45 -1.98
CA GLN A 517 13.65 -5.74 -1.62
C GLN A 517 14.14 -4.97 -2.85
N GLU A 518 14.09 -3.63 -2.86
CA GLU A 518 14.85 -2.91 -3.90
C GLU A 518 16.34 -3.03 -3.57
N LYS A 519 17.18 -3.10 -4.60
CA LYS A 519 18.64 -3.21 -4.41
C LYS A 519 19.13 -2.05 -3.53
N LEU A 520 19.83 -2.39 -2.45
CA LEU A 520 20.65 -1.44 -1.69
C LEU A 520 21.72 -0.81 -2.57
#